data_AF-A0A9W7ASE0-F1
#
_entry.id   AF-A0A9W7ASE0-F1
#
_cell.length_a   1.000
_cell.length_b   1.000
_cell.length_c   1.000
_cell.angle_alpha   90.00
_cell.angle_beta   90.00
_cell.angle_gamma   90.00
#
_symmetry.space_group_name_H-M   'P 1'
#
loop_
_entity.id
_entity.type
_entity.pdbx_description
1 polymer ?
#
loop_
_entity_poly.entity_id
_entity_poly.type
_entity_poly.pdbx_seq_one_letter_code
_entity_poly.pdbx_strand_id
1 'polypeptide(L)'
;MAQPITSLSNLGFTFTGLIVLQFAILDLYHNGLHNLLFNRDVGTMRQGHFIASHPVLSLCLSYLLGFMCYTSFCWHASLTVKGGKMDMGSIYVLCTYLIGLCAARLLTFVNFRSPALLALMVHGVNFGALYLGYKMYKRNKEEGIDDWKMFTIYLILGVVGGAPIPLFIGWGRMGKNLVLGWWRGEEWKKSQEEIRAARGATRRRSWGLALAALLCIAFGGAFRQYDQTWMCTSWFGPSHWFQAHAMWHVMCAFAILLLYFFFRSEIFFFNTEKFGGREENGVNQGVQPATGYAAKGLYTLEDLLE
;
A
#
# COMPACT_ATOMS: atom_id res chain seq x y z
N MET A 1 8.37 28.74 -18.68
CA MET A 1 9.07 27.82 -19.62
C MET A 1 8.65 26.40 -19.31
N ALA A 2 8.32 25.57 -20.30
CA ALA A 2 8.00 24.16 -20.05
C ALA A 2 9.18 23.42 -19.42
N GLN A 3 8.90 22.36 -18.64
CA GLN A 3 9.90 21.54 -17.95
C GLN A 3 9.90 20.11 -18.51
N PRO A 4 10.53 19.84 -19.67
CA PRO A 4 10.35 18.58 -20.40
C PRO A 4 10.80 17.36 -19.60
N ILE A 5 11.91 17.44 -18.86
CA ILE A 5 12.42 16.34 -18.06
C ILE A 5 11.50 16.06 -16.89
N THR A 6 11.04 17.09 -16.18
CA THR A 6 10.01 16.93 -15.14
C THR A 6 8.73 16.33 -15.71
N SER A 7 8.25 16.79 -16.86
CA SER A 7 7.07 16.20 -17.51
C SER A 7 7.28 14.71 -17.79
N LEU A 8 8.38 14.34 -18.43
CA LEU A 8 8.68 12.95 -18.79
C LEU A 8 8.90 12.04 -17.58
N SER A 9 9.46 12.54 -16.48
CA SER A 9 9.65 11.75 -15.26
C SER A 9 8.35 11.23 -14.66
N ASN A 10 7.20 11.86 -14.97
CA ASN A 10 5.89 11.37 -14.55
C ASN A 10 5.51 10.02 -15.17
N LEU A 11 6.17 9.60 -16.26
CA LEU A 11 6.01 8.25 -16.81
C LEU A 11 6.35 7.17 -15.78
N GLY A 12 7.15 7.47 -14.75
CA GLY A 12 7.38 6.57 -13.61
C GLY A 12 6.08 6.14 -12.91
N PHE A 13 5.10 7.03 -12.78
CA PHE A 13 3.78 6.70 -12.25
C PHE A 13 2.99 5.80 -13.20
N THR A 14 3.09 6.02 -14.52
CA THR A 14 2.46 5.14 -15.53
C THR A 14 3.06 3.74 -15.49
N PHE A 15 4.39 3.60 -15.48
CA PHE A 15 5.04 2.28 -15.36
C PHE A 15 4.63 1.56 -14.08
N THR A 16 4.62 2.28 -12.95
CA THR A 16 4.14 1.74 -11.67
C THR A 16 2.69 1.30 -11.75
N GLY A 17 1.83 2.13 -12.36
CA GLY A 17 0.41 1.83 -12.58
C GLY A 17 0.21 0.58 -13.43
N LEU A 18 0.94 0.43 -14.53
CA LEU A 18 0.87 -0.74 -15.41
C LEU A 18 1.30 -2.04 -14.70
N ILE A 19 2.35 -1.99 -13.88
CA ILE A 19 2.76 -3.14 -13.05
C ILE A 19 1.64 -3.52 -12.08
N VAL A 20 1.05 -2.54 -11.38
CA VAL A 20 -0.07 -2.77 -10.46
C VAL A 20 -1.30 -3.31 -11.19
N LEU A 21 -1.60 -2.80 -12.39
CA LEU A 21 -2.69 -3.29 -13.25
C LEU A 21 -2.50 -4.74 -13.64
N GLN A 22 -1.29 -5.10 -14.07
CA GLN A 22 -0.96 -6.48 -14.46
C GLN A 22 -1.21 -7.44 -13.30
N PHE A 23 -0.73 -7.11 -12.10
CA PHE A 23 -1.01 -7.92 -10.91
C PHE A 23 -2.50 -7.96 -10.57
N ALA A 24 -3.23 -6.86 -10.72
CA ALA A 24 -4.68 -6.82 -10.48
C ALA A 24 -5.45 -7.73 -11.43
N ILE A 25 -5.06 -7.77 -12.72
CA ILE A 25 -5.66 -8.64 -13.73
C ILE A 25 -5.34 -10.11 -13.43
N LEU A 26 -4.10 -10.43 -13.07
CA LEU A 26 -3.72 -11.79 -12.66
C LEU A 26 -4.52 -12.24 -11.42
N ASP A 27 -4.66 -11.37 -10.43
CA ASP A 27 -5.47 -11.65 -9.24
C ASP A 27 -6.95 -11.85 -9.60
N LEU A 28 -7.52 -11.06 -10.52
CA LEU A 28 -8.89 -11.27 -11.01
C LEU A 28 -9.04 -12.58 -11.76
N TYR A 29 -8.05 -12.94 -12.58
CA TYR A 29 -8.07 -14.18 -13.33
C TYR A 29 -8.04 -15.39 -12.39
N HIS A 30 -7.15 -15.36 -11.38
CA HIS A 30 -6.99 -16.47 -10.44
C HIS A 30 -8.02 -16.52 -9.31
N ASN A 31 -8.44 -15.37 -8.76
CA ASN A 31 -9.36 -15.30 -7.61
C ASN A 31 -10.79 -14.95 -8.01
N GLY A 32 -10.96 -14.16 -9.07
CA GLY A 32 -12.20 -13.46 -9.40
C GLY A 32 -13.09 -14.21 -10.38
N LEU A 33 -12.58 -14.63 -11.54
CA LEU A 33 -13.45 -15.22 -12.57
C LEU A 33 -14.15 -16.49 -12.05
N HIS A 34 -13.43 -17.32 -11.30
CA HIS A 34 -13.99 -18.57 -10.79
C HIS A 34 -14.92 -18.37 -9.58
N ASN A 35 -14.69 -17.41 -8.69
CA ASN A 35 -15.58 -17.20 -7.54
C ASN A 35 -16.80 -16.34 -7.89
N LEU A 36 -16.64 -15.39 -8.81
CA LEU A 36 -17.70 -14.48 -9.25
C LEU A 36 -18.66 -15.17 -10.22
N LEU A 37 -18.20 -16.13 -11.04
CA LEU A 37 -19.08 -16.93 -11.93
C LEU A 37 -19.72 -18.13 -11.24
N PHE A 38 -19.02 -18.80 -10.31
CA PHE A 38 -19.48 -20.10 -9.78
C PHE A 38 -20.04 -20.04 -8.36
N ASN A 39 -20.26 -18.83 -7.81
CA ASN A 39 -20.95 -18.59 -6.53
C ASN A 39 -20.48 -19.52 -5.39
N ARG A 40 -19.19 -19.84 -5.38
CA ARG A 40 -18.62 -20.84 -4.48
C ARG A 40 -18.46 -20.22 -3.10
N ASP A 41 -18.87 -20.95 -2.07
CA ASP A 41 -18.95 -20.48 -0.69
C ASP A 41 -17.77 -19.60 -0.26
N VAL A 42 -18.11 -18.35 0.07
CA VAL A 42 -17.23 -17.29 0.60
C VAL A 42 -16.39 -17.78 1.80
N GLY A 43 -16.81 -18.86 2.45
CA GLY A 43 -16.13 -19.51 3.56
C GLY A 43 -14.75 -20.12 3.23
N THR A 44 -14.40 -20.30 1.96
CA THR A 44 -13.08 -20.81 1.55
C THR A 44 -12.17 -19.74 0.94
N MET A 45 -12.38 -18.45 1.26
CA MET A 45 -11.35 -17.45 1.00
C MET A 45 -10.06 -17.91 1.66
N ARG A 46 -9.16 -18.47 0.82
CA ARG A 46 -7.81 -18.89 1.20
C ARG A 46 -7.18 -17.77 2.02
N GLN A 47 -6.44 -18.16 3.05
CA GLN A 47 -5.53 -17.27 3.79
C GLN A 47 -4.61 -16.58 2.78
N GLY A 48 -5.03 -15.41 2.34
CA GLY A 48 -4.57 -14.79 1.12
C GLY A 48 -3.83 -13.50 1.42
N HIS A 49 -2.96 -13.15 0.50
CA HIS A 49 -2.32 -11.85 0.45
C HIS A 49 -3.39 -10.74 0.40
N PHE A 50 -3.31 -9.74 1.29
CA PHE A 50 -4.37 -8.74 1.51
C PHE A 50 -4.87 -8.05 0.24
N ILE A 51 -3.92 -7.47 -0.51
CA ILE A 51 -4.24 -6.75 -1.73
C ILE A 51 -4.63 -7.75 -2.84
N ALA A 52 -4.03 -8.94 -2.85
CA ALA A 52 -4.33 -9.95 -3.88
C ALA A 52 -5.74 -10.53 -3.73
N SER A 53 -6.26 -10.62 -2.51
CA SER A 53 -7.66 -11.01 -2.26
C SER A 53 -8.66 -9.91 -2.59
N HIS A 54 -8.20 -8.68 -2.86
CA HIS A 54 -9.02 -7.52 -3.20
C HIS A 54 -8.51 -6.82 -4.46
N PRO A 55 -8.54 -7.47 -5.64
CA PRO A 55 -7.95 -6.92 -6.86
C PRO A 55 -8.55 -5.60 -7.31
N VAL A 56 -9.80 -5.30 -6.94
CA VAL A 56 -10.45 -4.00 -7.17
C VAL A 56 -9.64 -2.86 -6.54
N LEU A 57 -9.03 -3.09 -5.36
CA LEU A 57 -8.14 -2.11 -4.74
C LEU A 57 -6.93 -1.84 -5.66
N SER A 58 -6.26 -2.89 -6.14
CA SER A 58 -5.14 -2.74 -7.10
C SER A 58 -5.55 -1.99 -8.36
N LEU A 59 -6.73 -2.29 -8.94
CA LEU A 59 -7.26 -1.56 -10.11
C LEU A 59 -7.45 -0.06 -9.82
N CYS A 60 -8.05 0.28 -8.66
CA CYS A 60 -8.20 1.66 -8.25
C CYS A 60 -6.84 2.35 -8.10
N LEU A 61 -5.86 1.71 -7.47
CA LEU A 61 -4.51 2.28 -7.33
C LEU A 61 -3.86 2.54 -8.70
N SER A 62 -3.95 1.58 -9.64
CA SER A 62 -3.45 1.74 -11.00
C SER A 62 -4.11 2.93 -11.71
N TYR A 63 -5.43 3.06 -11.60
CA TYR A 63 -6.16 4.18 -12.19
C TYR A 63 -5.70 5.53 -11.62
N LEU A 64 -5.54 5.62 -10.29
CA LEU A 64 -5.06 6.82 -9.62
C LEU A 64 -3.64 7.19 -10.03
N LEU A 65 -2.76 6.20 -10.24
CA LEU A 65 -1.39 6.43 -10.75
C LEU A 65 -1.38 6.94 -12.19
N GLY A 66 -2.25 6.40 -13.06
CA GLY A 66 -2.43 6.93 -14.42
C GLY A 66 -2.98 8.36 -14.43
N PHE A 67 -3.96 8.65 -13.57
CA PHE A 67 -4.51 10.00 -13.40
C PHE A 67 -3.47 11.00 -12.85
N MET A 68 -2.66 10.57 -11.88
CA MET A 68 -1.53 11.34 -11.36
C MET A 68 -0.52 11.65 -12.46
N CYS A 69 -0.09 10.65 -13.25
CA CYS A 69 0.81 10.87 -14.38
C CYS A 69 0.24 11.92 -15.34
N TYR A 70 -1.02 11.78 -15.75
CA TYR A 70 -1.66 12.68 -16.71
C TYR A 70 -1.69 14.12 -16.20
N THR A 71 -2.21 14.33 -14.99
CA THR A 71 -2.35 15.67 -14.39
C THR A 71 -1.00 16.34 -14.17
N SER A 72 -0.01 15.60 -13.65
CA SER A 72 1.34 16.11 -13.42
C SER A 72 2.09 16.42 -14.72
N PHE A 73 2.01 15.52 -15.70
CA PHE A 73 2.61 15.73 -17.02
C PHE A 73 2.06 17.01 -17.67
N CYS A 74 0.73 17.16 -17.70
CA CYS A 74 0.08 18.34 -18.27
C CYS A 74 0.43 19.63 -17.53
N TRP A 75 0.58 19.57 -16.20
CA TRP A 75 1.04 20.72 -15.44
C TRP A 75 2.47 21.11 -15.81
N HIS A 76 3.44 20.20 -15.76
CA HIS A 76 4.83 20.54 -16.07
C HIS A 76 5.05 20.93 -17.54
N ALA A 77 4.22 20.41 -18.45
CA ALA A 77 4.24 20.80 -19.86
C ALA A 77 3.68 22.22 -20.09
N SER A 78 2.65 22.63 -19.34
CA SER A 78 1.92 23.89 -19.58
C SER A 78 2.26 25.02 -18.61
N LEU A 79 2.71 24.67 -17.40
CA LEU A 79 2.84 25.53 -16.21
C LEU A 79 1.62 26.41 -15.94
N THR A 80 0.43 25.94 -16.32
CA THR A 80 -0.81 26.69 -16.05
C THR A 80 -1.24 26.56 -14.60
N VAL A 81 -1.84 27.62 -14.04
CA VAL A 81 -2.41 27.60 -12.68
C VAL A 81 -3.48 26.52 -12.53
N LYS A 82 -4.28 26.31 -13.59
CA LYS A 82 -5.29 25.23 -13.60
C LYS A 82 -4.63 23.85 -13.56
N GLY A 83 -3.56 23.63 -14.34
CA GLY A 83 -2.78 22.39 -14.32
C GLY A 83 -2.19 22.11 -12.94
N GLY A 84 -1.57 23.10 -12.31
CA GLY A 84 -0.98 22.94 -10.97
C GLY A 84 -2.01 22.56 -9.90
N LYS A 85 -3.23 23.09 -9.98
CA LYS A 85 -4.34 22.68 -9.08
C LYS A 85 -4.77 21.23 -9.32
N MET A 86 -4.79 20.78 -10.57
CA MET A 86 -5.15 19.41 -10.91
C MET A 86 -4.07 18.41 -10.48
N ASP A 87 -2.80 18.74 -10.66
CA ASP A 87 -1.67 17.94 -10.18
C ASP A 87 -1.67 17.81 -8.65
N MET A 88 -1.78 18.92 -7.92
CA MET A 88 -1.88 18.85 -6.46
C MET A 88 -3.11 18.06 -6.00
N GLY A 89 -4.25 18.23 -6.68
CA GLY A 89 -5.47 17.50 -6.40
C GLY A 89 -5.33 15.98 -6.57
N SER A 90 -4.65 15.52 -7.62
CA SER A 90 -4.43 14.09 -7.86
C SER A 90 -3.50 13.48 -6.82
N ILE A 91 -2.49 14.22 -6.33
CA ILE A 91 -1.64 13.78 -5.21
C ILE A 91 -2.49 13.59 -3.95
N TYR A 92 -3.36 14.55 -3.60
CA TYR A 92 -4.22 14.42 -2.42
C TYR A 92 -5.15 13.20 -2.50
N VAL A 93 -5.72 12.92 -3.67
CA VAL A 93 -6.54 11.72 -3.89
C VAL A 93 -5.72 10.45 -3.69
N LEU A 94 -4.50 10.39 -4.24
CA LEU A 94 -3.62 9.23 -4.12
C LEU A 94 -3.15 9.00 -2.69
N CYS A 95 -2.67 10.03 -1.99
CA CYS A 95 -2.29 9.95 -0.58
C CYS A 95 -3.46 9.49 0.29
N THR A 96 -4.64 10.05 0.04
CA THR A 96 -5.86 9.67 0.74
C THR A 96 -6.17 8.18 0.55
N TYR A 97 -6.13 7.69 -0.70
CA TYR A 97 -6.32 6.29 -1.00
C TYR A 97 -5.32 5.38 -0.26
N LEU A 98 -4.04 5.75 -0.20
CA LEU A 98 -3.02 5.01 0.53
C LEU A 98 -3.28 4.99 2.04
N ILE A 99 -3.73 6.11 2.63
CA ILE A 99 -4.19 6.16 4.03
C ILE A 99 -5.37 5.20 4.23
N GLY A 100 -6.32 5.19 3.31
CA GLY A 100 -7.44 4.24 3.30
C GLY A 100 -6.97 2.79 3.35
N LEU A 101 -5.97 2.41 2.53
CA LEU A 101 -5.36 1.06 2.59
C LEU A 101 -4.72 0.76 3.95
N CYS A 102 -4.02 1.74 4.53
CA CYS A 102 -3.41 1.59 5.85
C CYS A 102 -4.47 1.40 6.94
N ALA A 103 -5.55 2.17 6.88
CA ALA A 103 -6.69 2.05 7.78
C ALA A 103 -7.38 0.69 7.60
N ALA A 104 -7.62 0.25 6.37
CA ALA A 104 -8.20 -1.06 6.06
C ALA A 104 -7.40 -2.19 6.73
N ARG A 105 -6.08 -2.11 6.61
CA ARG A 105 -5.16 -3.01 7.30
C ARG A 105 -5.33 -2.96 8.81
N LEU A 106 -5.42 -1.78 9.43
CA LEU A 106 -5.64 -1.70 10.88
C LEU A 106 -6.98 -2.32 11.28
N LEU A 107 -7.99 -2.11 10.45
CA LEU A 107 -9.31 -2.66 10.66
C LEU A 107 -9.33 -4.18 10.51
N THR A 108 -8.42 -4.82 9.77
CA THR A 108 -8.34 -6.31 9.78
C THR A 108 -8.02 -6.91 11.15
N PHE A 109 -7.47 -6.12 12.09
CA PHE A 109 -7.31 -6.56 13.48
C PHE A 109 -8.64 -6.53 14.24
N VAL A 110 -9.61 -5.74 13.75
CA VAL A 110 -10.98 -5.70 14.23
C VAL A 110 -11.77 -6.70 13.38
N ASN A 111 -12.55 -7.57 14.02
CA ASN A 111 -13.15 -8.73 13.37
C ASN A 111 -14.35 -8.33 12.47
N PHE A 112 -14.09 -7.63 11.36
CA PHE A 112 -15.14 -7.19 10.45
C PHE A 112 -15.58 -8.35 9.55
N ARG A 113 -16.84 -8.74 9.70
CA ARG A 113 -17.46 -9.85 8.95
C ARG A 113 -17.77 -9.53 7.49
N SER A 114 -17.76 -8.25 7.09
CA SER A 114 -18.22 -7.82 5.77
C SER A 114 -17.11 -7.11 4.98
N PRO A 115 -16.64 -7.68 3.85
CA PRO A 115 -15.71 -6.98 2.95
C PRO A 115 -16.33 -5.72 2.34
N ALA A 116 -17.67 -5.67 2.21
CA ALA A 116 -18.38 -4.47 1.77
C ALA A 116 -18.27 -3.34 2.79
N LEU A 117 -18.31 -3.65 4.09
CA LEU A 117 -18.11 -2.65 5.14
C LEU A 117 -16.67 -2.13 5.16
N LEU A 118 -15.68 -3.01 4.93
CA LEU A 118 -14.28 -2.60 4.80
C LEU A 118 -14.09 -1.65 3.61
N ALA A 119 -14.65 -2.00 2.46
CA ALA A 119 -14.63 -1.14 1.27
C ALA A 119 -15.33 0.21 1.55
N LEU A 120 -16.51 0.18 2.16
CA LEU A 120 -17.25 1.40 2.54
C LEU A 120 -16.45 2.27 3.50
N MET A 121 -15.74 1.67 4.47
CA MET A 121 -14.88 2.40 5.40
C MET A 121 -13.68 3.02 4.70
N VAL A 122 -13.02 2.27 3.80
CA VAL A 122 -11.91 2.80 2.99
C VAL A 122 -12.38 3.97 2.14
N HIS A 123 -13.50 3.81 1.42
CA HIS A 123 -14.07 4.86 0.60
C HIS A 123 -14.59 6.03 1.44
N GLY A 124 -15.15 5.78 2.63
CA GLY A 124 -15.62 6.80 3.56
C GLY A 124 -14.48 7.63 4.17
N VAL A 125 -13.39 6.97 4.59
CA VAL A 125 -12.14 7.63 4.99
C VAL A 125 -11.58 8.44 3.82
N ASN A 126 -11.62 7.87 2.62
CA ASN A 126 -11.13 8.56 1.43
C ASN A 126 -11.95 9.82 1.12
N PHE A 127 -13.28 9.71 1.16
CA PHE A 127 -14.17 10.83 0.94
C PHE A 127 -14.03 11.90 2.03
N GLY A 128 -13.90 11.49 3.29
CA GLY A 128 -13.69 12.39 4.42
C GLY A 128 -12.37 13.15 4.32
N ALA A 129 -11.28 12.48 3.97
CA ALA A 129 -9.97 13.10 3.78
C ALA A 129 -9.93 14.05 2.58
N LEU A 130 -10.61 13.72 1.48
CA LEU A 130 -10.79 14.62 0.34
C LEU A 130 -11.60 15.86 0.70
N TYR A 131 -12.70 15.68 1.43
CA TYR A 131 -13.52 16.79 1.90
C TYR A 131 -12.77 17.72 2.86
N LEU A 132 -12.01 17.14 3.80
CA LEU A 132 -11.11 17.88 4.69
C LEU A 132 -10.04 18.63 3.91
N GLY A 133 -9.42 17.98 2.93
CA GLY A 133 -8.41 18.61 2.07
C GLY A 133 -8.96 19.79 1.28
N TYR A 134 -10.16 19.64 0.73
CA TYR A 134 -10.88 20.73 0.07
C TYR A 134 -11.18 21.89 1.03
N LYS A 135 -11.69 21.60 2.24
CA LYS A 135 -11.97 22.62 3.26
C LYS A 135 -10.71 23.36 3.70
N MET A 136 -9.63 22.63 3.96
CA MET A 136 -8.36 23.23 4.38
C MET A 136 -7.72 24.05 3.25
N TYR A 137 -7.77 23.57 2.01
CA TYR A 137 -7.35 24.35 0.84
C TYR A 137 -8.13 25.67 0.73
N LYS A 138 -9.47 25.62 0.88
CA LYS A 138 -10.31 26.81 0.83
C LYS A 138 -9.91 27.81 1.94
N ARG A 139 -9.75 27.33 3.17
CA ARG A 139 -9.35 28.15 4.32
C ARG A 139 -7.95 28.75 4.14
N ASN A 140 -6.98 27.96 3.70
CA ASN A 140 -5.61 28.43 3.52
C ASN A 140 -5.49 29.48 2.42
N LYS A 141 -6.30 29.36 1.36
CA LYS A 141 -6.42 30.39 0.34
C LYS A 141 -6.95 31.71 0.92
N GLU A 142 -7.87 31.65 1.88
CA GLU A 142 -8.40 32.82 2.58
C GLU A 142 -7.37 33.40 3.57
N GLU A 143 -6.56 32.56 4.21
CA GLU A 143 -5.55 32.94 5.22
C GLU A 143 -4.16 33.24 4.63
N GLY A 144 -3.94 33.08 3.32
CA GLY A 144 -2.64 33.30 2.68
C GLY A 144 -1.55 32.30 3.09
N ILE A 145 -1.94 31.09 3.52
CA ILE A 145 -1.00 30.06 3.96
C ILE A 145 -0.40 29.33 2.75
N ASP A 146 0.93 29.21 2.69
CA ASP A 146 1.66 28.53 1.62
C ASP A 146 1.23 27.05 1.43
N ASP A 147 0.88 26.72 0.18
CA ASP A 147 0.44 25.38 -0.28
C ASP A 147 1.42 24.25 0.09
N TRP A 148 2.71 24.55 0.27
CA TRP A 148 3.74 23.57 0.60
C TRP A 148 3.59 22.94 2.00
N LYS A 149 3.07 23.70 2.97
CA LYS A 149 2.86 23.18 4.34
C LYS A 149 1.77 22.10 4.35
N MET A 150 0.73 22.28 3.54
CA MET A 150 -0.35 21.31 3.36
C MET A 150 0.12 20.04 2.70
N PHE A 151 0.88 20.18 1.62
CA PHE A 151 1.49 19.06 0.93
C PHE A 151 2.33 18.19 1.88
N THR A 152 3.17 18.84 2.68
CA THR A 152 4.03 18.18 3.67
C THR A 152 3.20 17.43 4.72
N ILE A 153 2.11 18.03 5.22
CA ILE A 153 1.21 17.38 6.18
C ILE A 153 0.52 16.15 5.55
N TYR A 154 0.05 16.24 4.32
CA TYR A 154 -0.60 15.10 3.64
C TYR A 154 0.38 13.96 3.32
N LEU A 155 1.60 14.29 2.91
CA LEU A 155 2.67 13.32 2.69
C LEU A 155 3.08 12.65 4.01
N ILE A 156 3.24 13.43 5.07
CA ILE A 156 3.48 12.92 6.43
C ILE A 156 2.32 12.03 6.85
N LEU A 157 1.06 12.45 6.75
CA LEU A 157 -0.07 11.60 7.15
C LEU A 157 -0.18 10.32 6.32
N GLY A 158 0.13 10.37 5.03
CA GLY A 158 0.15 9.18 4.15
C GLY A 158 1.26 8.20 4.48
N VAL A 159 2.48 8.71 4.71
CA VAL A 159 3.69 7.90 4.89
C VAL A 159 3.93 7.56 6.37
N VAL A 160 3.70 8.51 7.27
CA VAL A 160 3.74 8.35 8.75
C VAL A 160 2.49 7.62 9.27
N GLY A 161 1.34 7.75 8.61
CA GLY A 161 0.21 6.85 8.87
C GLY A 161 0.48 5.43 8.36
N GLY A 162 1.16 5.29 7.23
CA GLY A 162 1.35 4.00 6.55
C GLY A 162 2.55 3.16 6.95
N ALA A 163 3.68 3.75 7.36
CA ALA A 163 4.89 3.01 7.73
C ALA A 163 5.11 2.89 9.25
N PRO A 164 5.00 3.97 10.04
CA PRO A 164 5.07 3.93 11.50
C PRO A 164 4.03 3.06 12.16
N ILE A 165 2.75 3.08 11.76
CA ILE A 165 1.75 2.25 12.43
C ILE A 165 2.10 0.75 12.29
N PRO A 166 2.45 0.25 11.10
CA PRO A 166 3.03 -1.09 10.96
C PRO A 166 4.33 -1.27 11.76
N LEU A 167 5.26 -0.32 11.74
CA LEU A 167 6.50 -0.41 12.52
C LEU A 167 6.23 -0.50 14.02
N PHE A 168 5.29 0.28 14.57
CA PHE A 168 4.89 0.25 15.97
C PHE A 168 4.17 -1.05 16.32
N ILE A 169 3.31 -1.59 15.43
CA ILE A 169 2.69 -2.91 15.63
C ILE A 169 3.74 -4.03 15.53
N GLY A 170 4.68 -3.90 14.60
CA GLY A 170 5.80 -4.81 14.39
C GLY A 170 6.74 -4.83 15.58
N TRP A 171 7.17 -3.66 16.05
CA TRP A 171 7.96 -3.46 17.26
C TRP A 171 7.21 -3.85 18.51
N GLY A 172 5.92 -3.56 18.62
CA GLY A 172 5.09 -4.02 19.73
C GLY A 172 5.04 -5.54 19.81
N ARG A 173 4.90 -6.23 18.66
CA ARG A 173 4.98 -7.70 18.59
C ARG A 173 6.40 -8.22 18.86
N MET A 174 7.43 -7.57 18.32
CA MET A 174 8.83 -7.95 18.54
C MET A 174 9.21 -7.80 20.01
N GLY A 175 8.88 -6.66 20.61
CA GLY A 175 9.05 -6.37 22.03
C GLY A 175 8.27 -7.34 22.90
N LYS A 176 7.00 -7.62 22.59
CA LYS A 176 6.22 -8.67 23.26
C LYS A 176 6.93 -10.03 23.19
N ASN A 177 7.44 -10.42 22.03
CA ASN A 177 8.12 -11.71 21.85
C ASN A 177 9.46 -11.76 22.58
N LEU A 178 10.19 -10.65 22.64
CA LEU A 178 11.43 -10.52 23.42
C LEU A 178 11.15 -10.65 24.91
N VAL A 179 10.16 -9.91 25.43
CA VAL A 179 9.75 -9.97 26.84
C VAL A 179 9.24 -11.36 27.22
N LEU A 180 8.39 -11.97 26.38
CA LEU A 180 7.90 -13.32 26.63
C LEU A 180 8.99 -14.38 26.50
N GLY A 181 9.92 -14.23 25.55
CA GLY A 181 11.05 -15.14 25.42
C GLY A 181 12.04 -15.03 26.57
N TRP A 182 12.21 -13.84 27.14
CA TRP A 182 12.99 -13.63 28.37
C TRP A 182 12.29 -14.22 29.59
N TRP A 183 10.98 -13.97 29.74
CA TRP A 183 10.21 -14.42 30.91
C TRP A 183 9.93 -15.93 30.91
N ARG A 184 9.51 -16.50 29.78
CA ARG A 184 9.09 -17.91 29.68
C ARG A 184 10.17 -18.88 29.21
N GLY A 185 11.38 -18.38 28.94
CA GLY A 185 12.55 -19.22 28.63
C GLY A 185 12.39 -20.10 27.37
N GLU A 186 12.91 -21.32 27.45
CA GLU A 186 12.98 -22.27 26.32
C GLU A 186 11.62 -22.79 25.85
N GLU A 187 10.64 -22.96 26.75
CA GLU A 187 9.31 -23.44 26.37
C GLU A 187 8.61 -22.52 25.37
N TRP A 188 8.74 -21.20 25.56
CA TRP A 188 8.21 -20.23 24.62
C TRP A 188 8.92 -20.30 23.27
N LYS A 189 10.25 -20.47 23.26
CA LYS A 189 11.01 -20.62 22.01
C LYS A 189 10.55 -21.86 21.25
N LYS A 190 10.41 -22.99 21.93
CA LYS A 190 9.92 -24.25 21.34
C LYS A 190 8.50 -24.11 20.79
N SER A 191 7.59 -23.48 21.54
CA SER A 191 6.24 -23.16 21.06
C SER A 191 6.26 -22.24 19.83
N GLN A 192 7.13 -21.23 19.78
CA GLN A 192 7.25 -20.37 18.60
C GLN A 192 7.85 -21.12 17.40
N GLU A 193 8.79 -22.03 17.62
CA GLU A 193 9.35 -22.88 16.57
C GLU A 193 8.34 -23.89 16.04
N GLU A 194 7.54 -24.51 16.89
CA GLU A 194 6.42 -25.37 16.50
C GLU A 194 5.38 -24.58 15.71
N ILE A 195 5.02 -23.37 16.16
CA ILE A 195 4.11 -22.47 15.41
C ILE A 195 4.73 -22.08 14.06
N ARG A 196 6.04 -21.83 13.99
CA ARG A 196 6.73 -21.51 12.72
C ARG A 196 6.79 -22.72 11.81
N ALA A 197 7.14 -23.90 12.32
CA ALA A 197 7.20 -25.15 11.59
C ALA A 197 5.82 -25.56 11.07
N ALA A 198 4.79 -25.45 11.92
CA ALA A 198 3.39 -25.70 11.56
C ALA A 198 2.87 -24.71 10.51
N ARG A 199 3.34 -23.45 10.55
CA ARG A 199 3.05 -22.46 9.51
C ARG A 199 3.88 -22.67 8.24
N GLY A 200 4.75 -23.68 8.17
CA GLY A 200 5.77 -23.82 7.12
C GLY A 200 6.74 -22.64 7.13
N ALA A 201 7.75 -22.62 6.26
CA ALA A 201 8.62 -21.45 6.05
C ALA A 201 7.79 -20.28 5.46
N THR A 202 6.89 -19.72 6.27
CA THR A 202 5.93 -18.70 5.89
C THR A 202 6.73 -17.43 5.72
N ARG A 203 6.77 -16.97 4.46
CA ARG A 203 7.49 -15.79 3.97
C ARG A 203 7.70 -14.74 5.06
N ARG A 204 8.97 -14.38 5.29
CA ARG A 204 9.34 -13.23 6.12
C ARG A 204 8.51 -12.03 5.66
N ARG A 205 7.81 -11.40 6.60
CA ARG A 205 7.15 -10.11 6.37
C ARG A 205 8.18 -9.15 5.78
N SER A 206 7.85 -8.57 4.64
CA SER A 206 8.77 -7.77 3.84
C SER A 206 8.95 -6.36 4.42
N TRP A 207 9.28 -6.24 5.70
CA TRP A 207 9.58 -4.96 6.34
C TRP A 207 10.67 -4.18 5.59
N GLY A 208 11.57 -4.89 4.90
CA GLY A 208 12.53 -4.29 3.98
C GLY A 208 11.88 -3.46 2.87
N LEU A 209 10.73 -3.88 2.32
CA LEU A 209 9.99 -3.12 1.30
C LEU A 209 9.37 -1.84 1.89
N ALA A 210 8.77 -1.92 3.07
CA ALA A 210 8.24 -0.73 3.75
C ALA A 210 9.35 0.26 4.12
N LEU A 211 10.48 -0.23 4.62
CA LEU A 211 11.64 0.60 4.92
C LEU A 211 12.23 1.22 3.66
N ALA A 212 12.35 0.45 2.57
CA ALA A 212 12.80 0.96 1.29
C ALA A 212 11.85 2.04 0.74
N ALA A 213 10.53 1.83 0.85
CA ALA A 213 9.53 2.85 0.46
C ALA A 213 9.70 4.14 1.28
N LEU A 214 9.92 4.02 2.60
CA LEU A 214 10.17 5.17 3.46
C LEU A 214 11.45 5.92 3.08
N LEU A 215 12.53 5.18 2.80
CA LEU A 215 13.79 5.76 2.33
C LEU A 215 13.61 6.48 0.99
N CYS A 216 12.88 5.90 0.03
CA CYS A 216 12.55 6.55 -1.23
C CYS A 216 11.80 7.88 -1.03
N ILE A 217 10.82 7.93 -0.13
CA ILE A 217 10.13 9.18 0.20
C ILE A 217 11.09 10.18 0.86
N ALA A 218 11.93 9.75 1.79
CA ALA A 218 12.88 10.63 2.47
C ALA A 218 13.88 11.24 1.48
N PHE A 219 14.47 10.43 0.60
CA PHE A 219 15.36 10.89 -0.47
C PHE A 219 14.65 11.76 -1.48
N GLY A 220 13.42 11.40 -1.88
CA GLY A 220 12.56 12.25 -2.67
C GLY A 220 12.41 13.63 -2.02
N GLY A 221 12.01 13.67 -0.74
CA GLY A 221 11.78 14.92 -0.01
C GLY A 221 13.02 15.80 0.00
N ALA A 222 14.20 15.18 0.17
CA ALA A 222 15.48 15.88 0.04
C ALA A 222 15.65 16.46 -1.38
N PHE A 223 15.47 15.69 -2.45
CA PHE A 223 15.53 16.20 -3.82
C PHE A 223 14.57 17.36 -4.05
N ARG A 224 13.35 17.27 -3.53
CA ARG A 224 12.34 18.34 -3.67
C ARG A 224 12.74 19.60 -2.90
N GLN A 225 13.31 19.47 -1.71
CA GLN A 225 13.84 20.60 -0.94
C GLN A 225 15.05 21.24 -1.65
N TYR A 226 15.94 20.41 -2.19
CA TYR A 226 17.08 20.89 -2.99
C TYR A 226 16.61 21.64 -4.24
N ASP A 227 15.62 21.10 -4.95
CA ASP A 227 14.98 21.75 -6.10
C ASP A 227 14.49 23.16 -5.73
N GLN A 228 13.77 23.31 -4.62
CA GLN A 228 13.27 24.62 -4.17
C GLN A 228 14.38 25.60 -3.77
N THR A 229 15.43 25.09 -3.12
CA THR A 229 16.49 25.94 -2.54
C THR A 229 17.50 26.40 -3.61
N TRP A 230 17.73 25.57 -4.62
CA TRP A 230 18.82 25.74 -5.57
C TRP A 230 18.35 25.77 -7.04
N MET A 231 17.10 26.18 -7.31
CA MET A 231 16.48 26.26 -8.65
C MET A 231 17.36 26.95 -9.71
N CYS A 232 18.30 27.81 -9.28
CA CYS A 232 19.17 28.60 -10.14
C CYS A 232 20.62 28.07 -10.27
N THR A 233 20.96 26.91 -9.70
CA THR A 233 22.32 26.36 -9.79
C THR A 233 22.50 25.46 -11.01
N SER A 234 23.73 25.43 -11.53
CA SER A 234 24.14 24.76 -12.79
C SER A 234 24.10 23.23 -12.77
N TRP A 235 23.55 22.59 -11.75
CA TRP A 235 23.48 21.12 -11.67
C TRP A 235 22.05 20.60 -11.64
N PHE A 236 21.09 21.42 -11.17
CA PHE A 236 19.70 21.03 -10.95
C PHE A 236 18.68 21.94 -11.65
N GLY A 237 19.16 22.92 -12.42
CA GLY A 237 18.31 23.83 -13.17
C GLY A 237 17.45 23.11 -14.23
N PRO A 238 16.39 23.77 -14.73
CA PRO A 238 15.41 23.18 -15.65
C PRO A 238 15.98 22.74 -17.00
N SER A 239 17.21 23.15 -17.34
CA SER A 239 17.94 22.74 -18.54
C SER A 239 18.87 21.54 -18.33
N HIS A 240 19.06 21.07 -17.09
CA HIS A 240 19.97 19.98 -16.79
C HIS A 240 19.28 18.62 -16.85
N TRP A 241 20.03 17.62 -17.30
CA TRP A 241 19.55 16.24 -17.41
C TRP A 241 19.20 15.63 -16.05
N PHE A 242 19.86 16.09 -14.99
CA PHE A 242 19.65 15.64 -13.62
C PHE A 242 18.79 16.64 -12.83
N GLN A 243 17.53 16.78 -13.24
CA GLN A 243 16.61 17.70 -12.58
C GLN A 243 16.13 17.10 -11.24
N ALA A 244 16.38 17.81 -10.13
CA ALA A 244 16.01 17.33 -8.80
C ALA A 244 14.49 17.07 -8.66
N HIS A 245 13.66 17.91 -9.29
CA HIS A 245 12.22 17.68 -9.36
C HIS A 245 11.82 16.40 -10.12
N ALA A 246 12.56 16.04 -11.16
CA ALA A 246 12.32 14.78 -11.88
C ALA A 246 12.68 13.56 -11.03
N MET A 247 13.78 13.65 -10.28
CA MET A 247 14.16 12.62 -9.31
C MET A 247 13.13 12.45 -8.19
N TRP A 248 12.50 13.54 -7.75
CA TRP A 248 11.37 13.50 -6.84
C TRP A 248 10.24 12.60 -7.37
N HIS A 249 9.80 12.80 -8.62
CA HIS A 249 8.75 11.97 -9.23
C HIS A 249 9.11 10.49 -9.28
N VAL A 250 10.33 10.17 -9.73
CA VAL A 250 10.79 8.78 -9.82
C VAL A 250 10.83 8.12 -8.44
N MET A 251 11.33 8.82 -7.42
CA MET A 251 11.40 8.31 -6.06
C MET A 251 10.00 8.10 -5.45
N CYS A 252 9.06 9.01 -5.71
CA CYS A 252 7.67 8.83 -5.27
C CYS A 252 6.98 7.66 -5.96
N ALA A 253 7.13 7.50 -7.27
CA ALA A 253 6.59 6.36 -8.00
C ALA A 253 7.14 5.03 -7.47
N PHE A 254 8.46 4.96 -7.26
CA PHE A 254 9.12 3.76 -6.73
C PHE A 254 8.70 3.46 -5.28
N ALA A 255 8.55 4.50 -4.45
CA ALA A 255 8.04 4.34 -3.09
C ALA A 255 6.64 3.71 -3.08
N ILE A 256 5.75 4.17 -3.97
CA ILE A 256 4.39 3.61 -4.08
C ILE A 256 4.44 2.16 -4.57
N LEU A 257 5.31 1.83 -5.53
CA LEU A 257 5.50 0.46 -6.00
C LEU A 257 5.97 -0.48 -4.87
N LEU A 258 6.97 -0.05 -4.10
CA LEU A 258 7.48 -0.79 -2.95
C LEU A 258 6.40 -0.96 -1.87
N LEU A 259 5.62 0.08 -1.62
CA LEU A 259 4.50 0.03 -0.68
C LEU A 259 3.39 -0.92 -1.16
N TYR A 260 3.09 -0.94 -2.46
CA TYR A 260 2.19 -1.91 -3.07
C TYR A 260 2.69 -3.34 -2.86
N PHE A 261 3.95 -3.62 -3.14
CA PHE A 261 4.54 -4.95 -2.91
C PHE A 261 4.57 -5.33 -1.43
N PHE A 262 4.80 -4.36 -0.55
CA PHE A 262 4.69 -4.58 0.89
C PHE A 262 3.29 -5.06 1.26
N PHE A 263 2.23 -4.31 0.90
CA PHE A 263 0.85 -4.70 1.17
C PHE A 263 0.45 -6.01 0.49
N ARG A 264 0.93 -6.24 -0.73
CA ARG A 264 0.73 -7.50 -1.46
C ARG A 264 1.38 -8.67 -0.74
N SER A 265 2.53 -8.50 -0.11
CA SER A 265 3.22 -9.59 0.60
C SER A 265 2.58 -9.94 1.96
N GLU A 266 1.68 -9.11 2.49
CA GLU A 266 1.07 -9.35 3.80
C GLU A 266 0.02 -10.44 3.75
N ILE A 267 0.16 -11.44 4.63
CA ILE A 267 -0.79 -12.53 4.80
C ILE A 267 -1.64 -12.23 6.04
N PHE A 268 -2.96 -12.23 5.88
CA PHE A 268 -3.91 -12.11 6.98
C PHE A 268 -4.51 -13.47 7.34
N PHE A 269 -4.34 -13.86 8.60
CA PHE A 269 -4.99 -15.03 9.16
C PHE A 269 -6.33 -14.59 9.74
N PHE A 270 -7.42 -14.86 9.03
CA PHE A 270 -8.75 -14.78 9.62
C PHE A 270 -8.87 -15.90 10.65
N ASN A 271 -9.17 -15.53 11.89
CA ASN A 271 -9.23 -16.46 13.01
C ASN A 271 -10.58 -17.22 12.94
N THR A 272 -10.68 -18.18 12.01
CA THR A 272 -11.89 -18.98 11.79
C THR A 272 -12.19 -19.92 12.96
N GLU A 273 -11.16 -20.32 13.72
CA GLU A 273 -11.30 -21.24 14.86
C GLU A 273 -12.18 -20.69 16.00
N LYS A 274 -12.27 -19.35 16.17
CA LYS A 274 -13.11 -18.77 17.22
C LYS A 274 -14.62 -18.86 16.96
N PHE A 275 -15.02 -19.30 15.77
CA PHE A 275 -16.43 -19.36 15.36
C PHE A 275 -16.93 -20.79 15.09
N GLY A 276 -16.06 -21.79 15.08
CA GLY A 276 -16.43 -23.21 14.92
C GLY A 276 -16.76 -23.94 16.24
N GLY A 277 -16.62 -23.28 17.38
CA GLY A 277 -16.83 -23.87 18.70
C GLY A 277 -18.26 -23.76 19.21
N ARG A 278 -19.24 -24.28 18.47
CA ARG A 278 -20.34 -24.99 19.12
C ARG A 278 -20.10 -26.44 18.73
N GLU A 279 -19.40 -27.16 19.59
CA GLU A 279 -19.35 -28.62 19.54
C GLU A 279 -20.80 -29.10 19.57
N GLU A 280 -21.36 -29.34 18.39
CA GLU A 280 -22.45 -30.30 18.29
C GLU A 280 -21.82 -31.64 18.60
N ASN A 281 -21.97 -32.01 19.87
CA ASN A 281 -21.68 -33.33 20.41
C ASN A 281 -22.12 -34.41 19.41
N GLY A 282 -21.16 -35.05 18.74
CA GLY A 282 -21.50 -36.20 17.93
C GLY A 282 -20.48 -36.53 16.87
N VAL A 283 -19.66 -37.52 17.17
CA VAL A 283 -18.86 -38.33 16.23
C VAL A 283 -17.50 -37.73 15.85
N ASN A 284 -16.49 -38.15 16.62
CA ASN A 284 -15.09 -38.22 16.21
C ASN A 284 -14.96 -39.05 14.92
N GLN A 285 -15.04 -38.43 13.76
CA GLN A 285 -14.43 -38.99 12.55
C GLN A 285 -13.10 -38.28 12.32
N GLY A 286 -12.03 -39.06 12.22
CA GLY A 286 -10.65 -38.58 12.09
C GLY A 286 -10.43 -37.77 10.81
N VAL A 287 -10.78 -36.48 10.85
CA VAL A 287 -10.42 -35.53 9.80
C VAL A 287 -8.91 -35.30 9.91
N GLN A 288 -8.16 -35.95 9.03
CA GLN A 288 -6.74 -35.66 8.86
C GLN A 288 -6.58 -34.15 8.61
N PRO A 289 -5.64 -33.48 9.29
CA PRO A 289 -5.40 -32.07 9.05
C PRO A 289 -5.04 -31.90 7.57
N ALA A 290 -5.77 -31.01 6.89
CA ALA A 290 -5.58 -30.66 5.48
C ALA A 290 -4.23 -29.97 5.25
N THR A 291 -3.15 -30.73 5.40
CA THR A 291 -1.75 -30.30 5.23
C THR A 291 -1.35 -30.29 3.75
N GLY A 292 -2.17 -30.85 2.86
CA GLY A 292 -1.82 -31.04 1.44
C GLY A 292 -1.97 -29.83 0.51
N TYR A 293 -2.66 -28.75 0.91
CA TYR A 293 -3.05 -27.68 -0.04
C TYR A 293 -2.45 -26.29 0.21
N ALA A 294 -1.68 -26.11 1.29
CA ALA A 294 -1.09 -24.82 1.64
C ALA A 294 0.20 -24.47 0.87
N ALA A 295 0.88 -25.45 0.27
CA ALA A 295 2.19 -25.23 -0.36
C ALA A 295 2.18 -24.97 -1.88
N LYS A 296 1.08 -25.25 -2.60
CA LYS A 296 1.00 -25.12 -4.08
C LYS A 296 0.63 -23.71 -4.59
N GLY A 297 0.70 -22.68 -3.75
CA GLY A 297 0.13 -21.35 -4.06
C GLY A 297 1.10 -20.27 -4.54
N LEU A 298 2.38 -20.57 -4.67
CA LEU A 298 3.39 -19.59 -5.10
C LEU A 298 3.96 -20.03 -6.44
N TYR A 299 3.52 -19.35 -7.49
CA TYR A 299 4.09 -19.46 -8.83
C TYR A 299 5.60 -19.22 -8.75
N THR A 300 6.35 -20.14 -9.32
CA THR A 300 7.75 -19.95 -9.65
C THR A 300 7.86 -18.95 -10.81
N LEU A 301 9.06 -18.41 -11.06
CA LEU A 301 9.28 -17.56 -12.22
C LEU A 301 9.01 -18.32 -13.54
N GLU A 302 9.14 -19.65 -13.52
CA GLU A 302 8.86 -20.54 -14.65
C GLU A 302 7.37 -20.60 -14.96
N ASP A 303 6.49 -20.68 -13.96
CA ASP A 303 5.03 -20.63 -14.15
C ASP A 303 4.52 -19.28 -14.72
N LEU A 304 5.34 -18.23 -14.68
CA LEU A 304 5.03 -16.91 -15.23
C LEU A 304 5.54 -16.71 -16.67
N LEU A 305 6.38 -17.64 -17.16
CA LEU A 305 7.03 -17.56 -18.48
C LEU A 305 6.44 -18.57 -19.49
N GLU A 306 5.62 -19.51 -19.03
CA GLU A 306 4.73 -20.35 -19.87
C GLU A 306 3.37 -19.69 -20.11
#